data_AF-A0A812XQD4-F1
#
_entry.id   AF-A0A812XQD4-F1
#
_cell.length_a   1.000
_cell.length_b   1.000
_cell.length_c   1.000
_cell.angle_alpha   90.00
_cell.angle_beta   90.00
_cell.angle_gamma   90.00
#
_symmetry.space_group_name_H-M   'P 1'
#
loop_
_entity.id
_entity.type
_entity.pdbx_description
1 polymer ?
#
loop_
_entity_poly.entity_id
_entity_poly.type
_entity_poly.pdbx_seq_one_letter_code
_entity_poly.pdbx_strand_id
1 'polypeptide(L)'
;MDWSGGMESYPSSNPSSWSPQRYISALRTIVFSIISTLGSVFWTSLLLVLLFFLFGVLIAQIVTDHCRHLASQENVVDCTNDEKFGKLMTFWSSVPESMLTLMMAITGGLSWSEALTPLRTVSEMAVVGLLLYIVITVLAVLNV
;
A
#
# COMPACT_ATOMS: atom_id res chain seq x y z
N MET A 1 -14.81 70.60 48.62
CA MET A 1 -13.94 70.21 47.50
C MET A 1 -13.19 68.98 47.96
N ASP A 2 -13.93 67.94 48.33
CA ASP A 2 -14.41 66.82 47.50
C ASP A 2 -13.26 65.90 47.09
N TRP A 3 -12.96 65.01 48.02
CA TRP A 3 -12.16 63.81 47.84
C TRP A 3 -13.14 62.67 47.59
N SER A 4 -13.47 62.38 46.33
CA SER A 4 -14.27 61.22 45.95
C SER A 4 -13.62 60.46 44.79
N GLY A 5 -12.86 59.45 45.21
CA GLY A 5 -12.61 58.16 44.56
C GLY A 5 -12.79 58.05 43.04
N GLY A 6 -11.70 58.23 42.31
CA GLY A 6 -11.51 57.58 41.00
C GLY A 6 -11.04 56.14 41.22
N MET A 7 -11.98 55.20 41.38
CA MET A 7 -11.68 53.77 41.23
C MET A 7 -11.48 53.49 39.75
N GLU A 8 -10.23 53.46 39.31
CA GLU A 8 -9.85 52.98 37.98
C GLU A 8 -10.06 51.46 37.94
N SER A 9 -11.21 51.05 37.43
CA SER A 9 -11.55 49.65 37.20
C SER A 9 -10.73 49.11 36.03
N TYR A 10 -9.55 48.55 36.35
CA TYR A 10 -8.86 47.66 35.42
C TYR A 10 -9.81 46.51 35.04
N PRO A 11 -10.05 46.26 33.75
CA PRO A 11 -10.73 45.04 33.36
C PRO A 11 -9.82 43.88 33.78
N SER A 12 -10.31 43.04 34.69
CA SER A 12 -9.67 41.79 35.04
C SER A 12 -9.63 40.91 33.79
N SER A 13 -8.51 40.99 33.05
CA SER A 13 -8.17 40.04 32.01
C SER A 13 -7.98 38.69 32.69
N ASN A 14 -9.09 37.95 32.82
CA ASN A 14 -9.13 36.62 33.40
C ASN A 14 -8.14 35.72 32.64
N PRO A 15 -7.00 35.31 33.24
CA PRO A 15 -5.94 34.61 32.51
C PRO A 15 -6.24 33.13 32.26
N SER A 16 -7.48 32.68 32.50
CA SER A 16 -7.90 31.28 32.34
C SER A 16 -8.70 30.98 31.06
N SER A 17 -8.85 31.92 30.13
CA SER A 17 -9.62 31.72 28.89
C SER A 17 -8.90 30.90 27.80
N TRP A 18 -7.97 30.01 28.19
CA TRP A 18 -7.51 28.90 27.36
C TRP A 18 -8.68 27.92 27.16
N SER A 19 -9.68 28.34 26.39
CA SER A 19 -10.88 27.56 26.16
C SER A 19 -10.48 26.33 25.33
N PRO A 20 -10.80 25.10 25.79
CA PRO A 20 -10.61 23.86 25.03
C PRO A 20 -11.22 23.93 23.62
N GLN A 21 -12.15 24.85 23.41
CA GLN A 21 -12.81 25.12 22.14
C GLN A 21 -11.85 25.44 20.99
N ARG A 22 -10.70 26.09 21.25
CA ARG A 22 -9.72 26.37 20.19
C ARG A 22 -9.02 25.10 19.69
N TYR A 23 -8.76 24.13 20.58
CA TYR A 23 -8.21 22.82 20.24
C TYR A 23 -9.25 21.95 19.52
N ILE A 24 -10.51 21.93 19.99
CA ILE A 24 -11.61 21.19 19.34
C ILE A 24 -11.89 21.73 17.93
N SER A 25 -11.85 23.06 17.74
CA SER A 25 -11.99 23.69 16.43
C SER A 25 -10.80 23.37 15.51
N ALA A 26 -9.56 23.40 16.03
CA ALA A 26 -8.37 23.04 15.27
C ALA A 26 -8.39 21.56 14.83
N LEU A 27 -8.77 20.65 15.73
CA LEU A 27 -8.92 19.22 15.44
C LEU A 27 -9.98 18.98 14.35
N ARG A 28 -11.13 19.66 14.41
CA ARG A 28 -12.17 19.56 13.38
C ARG A 28 -11.68 20.00 12.01
N THR A 29 -10.90 21.09 11.93
CA THR A 29 -10.33 21.57 10.67
C THR A 29 -9.35 20.55 10.07
N ILE A 30 -8.49 19.94 10.90
CA ILE A 30 -7.56 18.90 10.45
C ILE A 30 -8.33 17.66 9.96
N VAL A 31 -9.34 17.19 10.69
CA VAL A 31 -10.17 16.05 10.27
C VAL A 31 -10.90 16.33 8.96
N PHE A 32 -11.46 17.53 8.79
CA PHE A 32 -12.13 17.91 7.54
C PHE A 32 -11.16 17.92 6.36
N SER A 33 -9.92 18.40 6.56
CA SER A 33 -8.88 18.37 5.54
C SER A 33 -8.49 16.94 5.15
N ILE A 34 -8.35 16.02 6.13
CA ILE A 34 -8.07 14.60 5.85
C ILE A 34 -9.20 13.98 5.04
N ILE A 35 -10.46 14.18 5.46
CA ILE A 35 -11.63 13.62 4.78
C ILE A 35 -11.71 14.11 3.32
N SER A 36 -11.39 15.38 3.06
CA SER A 36 -11.35 15.89 1.68
C SER A 36 -10.29 15.20 0.81
N THR A 37 -9.15 14.82 1.39
CA THR A 37 -8.11 14.06 0.67
C THR A 37 -8.42 12.57 0.54
N LEU A 38 -9.23 11.98 1.44
CA LEU A 38 -9.63 10.57 1.35
C LEU A 38 -10.39 10.26 0.05
N GLY A 39 -11.10 11.24 -0.52
CA GLY A 39 -11.78 11.07 -1.81
C GLY A 39 -10.81 10.77 -2.96
N SER A 40 -9.71 11.52 -3.10
CA SER A 40 -8.69 11.27 -4.12
C SER A 40 -7.86 10.02 -3.82
N VAL A 41 -7.56 9.77 -2.54
CA VAL A 41 -6.88 8.55 -2.08
C VAL A 41 -7.72 7.30 -2.35
N PHE A 42 -9.05 7.38 -2.25
CA PHE A 42 -9.93 6.25 -2.53
C PHE A 42 -9.84 5.81 -4.00
N TRP A 43 -9.88 6.75 -4.94
CA TRP A 43 -9.77 6.43 -6.37
C TRP A 43 -8.41 5.86 -6.74
N THR A 44 -7.33 6.40 -6.17
CA THR A 44 -5.98 5.88 -6.39
C THR A 44 -5.78 4.51 -5.74
N SER A 45 -6.32 4.30 -4.53
CA SER A 45 -6.34 2.99 -3.88
C SER A 45 -7.11 1.95 -4.69
N LEU A 46 -8.25 2.33 -5.28
CA LEU A 46 -9.01 1.44 -6.16
C LEU A 46 -8.20 1.07 -7.41
N LEU A 47 -7.55 2.04 -8.05
CA LEU A 47 -6.65 1.80 -9.19
C LEU A 47 -5.50 0.87 -8.78
N LEU A 48 -4.95 1.06 -7.58
CA LEU A 48 -3.86 0.25 -7.04
C LEU A 48 -4.29 -1.22 -6.84
N VAL A 49 -5.47 -1.45 -6.28
CA VAL A 49 -6.04 -2.81 -6.13
C VAL A 49 -6.26 -3.48 -7.49
N LEU A 50 -6.72 -2.72 -8.50
CA LEU A 50 -6.85 -3.23 -9.86
C LEU A 50 -5.49 -3.65 -10.44
N LEU A 51 -4.42 -2.88 -10.22
CA LEU A 51 -3.08 -3.26 -10.64
C LEU A 51 -2.62 -4.55 -9.94
N PHE A 52 -2.85 -4.70 -8.63
CA PHE A 52 -2.52 -5.93 -7.91
C PHE A 52 -3.23 -7.13 -8.52
N PHE A 53 -4.51 -6.98 -8.83
CA PHE A 53 -5.31 -8.04 -9.43
C PHE A 53 -4.82 -8.41 -10.84
N LEU A 54 -4.64 -7.42 -11.72
CA LEU A 54 -4.22 -7.66 -13.10
C LEU A 54 -2.86 -8.35 -13.17
N PHE A 55 -1.84 -7.78 -12.51
CA PHE A 55 -0.50 -8.36 -12.53
C PHE A 55 -0.42 -9.65 -11.70
N GLY A 56 -1.17 -9.75 -10.61
CA GLY A 56 -1.24 -10.97 -9.79
C GLY A 56 -1.82 -12.14 -10.57
N VAL A 57 -2.90 -11.93 -11.33
CA VAL A 57 -3.46 -12.95 -12.23
C VAL A 57 -2.47 -13.32 -13.33
N LEU A 58 -1.86 -12.33 -14.01
CA LEU A 58 -0.91 -12.58 -15.09
C LEU A 58 0.26 -13.46 -14.64
N ILE A 59 0.89 -13.13 -13.51
CA ILE A 59 2.05 -13.88 -13.00
C ILE A 59 1.61 -15.26 -12.48
N ALA A 60 0.53 -15.35 -11.70
CA ALA A 60 0.02 -16.62 -11.20
C ALA A 60 -0.31 -17.60 -12.34
N GLN A 61 -0.88 -17.10 -13.44
CA GLN A 61 -1.18 -17.90 -14.62
C GLN A 61 0.10 -18.43 -15.28
N ILE A 62 1.11 -17.59 -15.47
CA ILE A 62 2.41 -18.00 -16.06
C ILE A 62 3.06 -19.09 -15.21
N VAL A 63 3.08 -18.92 -13.89
CA VAL A 63 3.67 -19.89 -12.95
C VAL A 63 2.90 -21.21 -12.95
N THR A 64 1.57 -21.14 -12.91
CA THR A 64 0.70 -22.33 -12.94
C THR A 64 0.87 -23.10 -14.25
N ASP A 65 0.94 -22.39 -15.38
CA ASP A 65 1.12 -23.00 -16.70
C ASP A 65 2.49 -23.68 -16.83
N HIS A 66 3.56 -23.02 -16.35
CA HIS A 66 4.89 -23.61 -16.30
C HIS A 66 4.93 -24.91 -15.49
N CYS A 67 4.31 -24.92 -14.31
CA CYS A 67 4.23 -26.12 -13.48
C CYS A 67 3.42 -27.25 -14.12
N ARG A 68 2.31 -26.92 -14.81
CA ARG A 68 1.54 -27.91 -15.58
C ARG A 68 2.36 -28.49 -16.74
N HIS A 69 3.15 -27.66 -17.41
CA HIS A 69 4.00 -28.10 -18.50
C HIS A 69 5.07 -29.09 -18.02
N LEU A 70 5.77 -28.77 -16.92
CA LEU A 70 6.78 -29.66 -16.32
C LEU A 70 6.17 -31.01 -15.88
N ALA A 71 5.00 -30.97 -15.23
CA ALA A 71 4.31 -32.19 -14.81
C ALA A 71 3.97 -33.10 -16.00
N SER A 72 3.66 -32.52 -17.17
CA SER A 72 3.34 -33.28 -18.39
C SER A 72 4.56 -33.89 -19.10
N GLN A 73 5.74 -33.26 -19.02
CA GLN A 73 6.94 -33.72 -19.71
C GLN A 73 7.76 -34.72 -18.90
N GLU A 74 7.94 -34.48 -17.60
CA GLU A 74 8.90 -35.26 -16.80
C GLU A 74 8.26 -36.30 -15.88
N ASN A 75 6.93 -36.37 -15.72
CA ASN A 75 6.22 -37.31 -14.82
C ASN A 75 6.74 -37.38 -13.34
N VAL A 76 7.71 -36.56 -12.95
CA VAL A 76 8.45 -36.67 -11.69
C VAL A 76 8.58 -35.33 -10.95
N VAL A 77 8.43 -34.18 -11.63
CA VAL A 77 8.59 -32.86 -10.99
C VAL A 77 7.24 -32.36 -10.45
N ASP A 78 7.08 -32.45 -9.14
CA ASP A 78 5.98 -31.81 -8.42
C ASP A 78 6.44 -30.44 -7.90
N CYS A 79 5.99 -29.37 -8.56
CA CYS A 79 6.27 -27.99 -8.14
C CYS A 79 5.92 -27.71 -6.67
N THR A 80 4.96 -28.43 -6.08
CA THR A 80 4.54 -28.19 -4.70
C THR A 80 5.52 -28.76 -3.67
N ASN A 81 6.24 -29.82 -4.01
CA ASN A 81 7.10 -30.56 -3.08
C ASN A 81 8.60 -30.46 -3.40
N ASP A 82 8.98 -29.94 -4.56
CA ASP A 82 10.37 -29.73 -4.93
C ASP A 82 10.94 -28.44 -4.30
N GLU A 83 12.04 -28.59 -3.55
CA GLU A 83 12.74 -27.52 -2.85
C GLU A 83 13.13 -26.35 -3.79
N LYS A 84 13.39 -26.63 -5.07
CA LYS A 84 13.70 -25.62 -6.08
C LYS A 84 12.56 -24.64 -6.29
N PHE A 85 11.31 -25.10 -6.16
CA PHE A 85 10.10 -24.30 -6.40
C PHE A 85 9.46 -23.80 -5.11
N GLY A 86 10.00 -24.11 -3.93
CA GLY A 86 9.40 -23.72 -2.65
C GLY A 86 9.12 -22.21 -2.53
N LYS A 87 10.08 -21.36 -2.90
CA LYS A 87 9.88 -19.90 -2.92
C LYS A 87 8.91 -19.44 -4.01
N LEU A 88 8.95 -20.10 -5.18
CA LEU A 88 8.04 -19.80 -6.28
C LEU A 88 6.58 -20.07 -5.87
N MET A 89 6.31 -21.21 -5.26
CA MET A 89 4.97 -21.59 -4.80
C MET A 89 4.53 -20.79 -3.57
N THR A 90 5.46 -20.35 -2.72
CA THR A 90 5.13 -19.47 -1.58
C THR A 90 4.58 -18.13 -2.07
N PHE A 91 5.17 -17.55 -3.12
CA PHE A 91 4.81 -16.20 -3.58
C PHE A 91 3.78 -16.19 -4.72
N TRP A 92 3.77 -17.21 -5.57
CA TRP A 92 3.08 -17.19 -6.86
C TRP A 92 2.19 -18.41 -7.12
N SER A 93 1.87 -19.21 -6.10
CA SER A 93 1.01 -20.41 -6.27
C SER A 93 -0.43 -20.09 -6.64
N SER A 94 -0.94 -18.94 -6.23
CA SER A 94 -2.33 -18.55 -6.45
C SER A 94 -2.47 -17.04 -6.65
N VAL A 95 -3.63 -16.61 -7.16
CA VAL A 95 -3.92 -15.18 -7.39
C VAL A 95 -3.87 -14.39 -6.08
N PRO A 96 -4.50 -14.81 -4.96
CA PRO A 96 -4.41 -14.08 -3.70
C PRO A 96 -2.98 -13.96 -3.16
N GLU A 97 -2.18 -15.04 -3.23
CA GLU A 97 -0.77 -15.01 -2.80
C GLU A 97 0.07 -14.10 -3.68
N SER A 98 -0.19 -14.10 -4.98
CA SER A 98 0.49 -13.20 -5.94
C SER A 98 0.13 -11.74 -5.65
N MET A 99 -1.14 -11.44 -5.40
CA MET A 99 -1.59 -10.09 -5.02
C MET A 99 -0.94 -9.64 -3.71
N LEU A 100 -0.86 -10.53 -2.71
CA LEU A 100 -0.22 -10.26 -1.42
C LEU A 100 1.29 -10.01 -1.60
N THR A 101 1.96 -10.81 -2.42
CA THR A 101 3.38 -10.63 -2.78
C THR A 101 3.62 -9.28 -3.45
N LEU A 102 2.78 -8.89 -4.40
CA LEU A 102 2.87 -7.60 -5.08
C LEU A 102 2.68 -6.44 -4.09
N MET A 103 1.68 -6.54 -3.21
CA MET A 103 1.46 -5.57 -2.13
C MET A 103 2.67 -5.48 -1.19
N MET A 104 3.25 -6.61 -0.75
CA MET A 104 4.44 -6.61 0.09
C MET A 104 5.65 -5.99 -0.61
N ALA A 105 5.80 -6.21 -1.92
CA ALA A 105 6.91 -5.67 -2.70
C ALA A 105 6.89 -4.13 -2.79
N ILE A 106 5.71 -3.51 -2.85
CA ILE A 106 5.59 -2.04 -2.91
C ILE A 106 5.55 -1.36 -1.54
N THR A 107 5.09 -2.08 -0.50
CA THR A 107 5.01 -1.57 0.87
C THR A 107 6.32 -1.77 1.65
N GLY A 108 7.28 -2.51 1.08
CA GLY A 108 8.55 -2.83 1.73
C GLY A 108 8.48 -4.01 2.70
N GLY A 109 7.37 -4.77 2.70
CA GLY A 109 7.26 -6.02 3.48
C GLY A 109 8.11 -7.17 2.92
N LEU A 110 8.42 -7.12 1.62
CA LEU A 110 9.31 -8.05 0.92
C LEU A 110 10.16 -7.26 -0.08
N SER A 111 11.45 -7.60 -0.24
CA SER A 111 12.24 -6.97 -1.29
C SER A 111 11.72 -7.38 -2.67
N TRP A 112 11.51 -6.42 -3.58
CA TRP A 112 11.06 -6.73 -4.93
C TRP A 112 12.03 -7.68 -5.66
N SER A 113 13.31 -7.64 -5.32
CA SER A 113 14.34 -8.56 -5.82
C SER A 113 14.11 -10.01 -5.36
N GLU A 114 13.67 -10.21 -4.12
CA GLU A 114 13.32 -11.55 -3.61
C GLU A 114 12.09 -12.11 -4.29
N ALA A 115 11.07 -11.28 -4.53
CA ALA A 115 9.88 -11.66 -5.28
C ALA A 115 10.21 -12.04 -6.74
N LEU A 116 11.18 -11.32 -7.34
CA LEU A 116 11.61 -11.49 -8.73
C LEU A 116 12.51 -12.71 -8.94
N THR A 117 13.34 -13.07 -7.94
CA THR A 117 14.32 -14.16 -8.03
C THR A 117 13.71 -15.49 -8.51
N PRO A 118 12.62 -16.02 -7.92
CA PRO A 118 12.02 -17.27 -8.37
C PRO A 118 11.35 -17.16 -9.75
N LEU A 119 10.94 -15.95 -10.19
CA LEU A 119 10.33 -15.78 -11.51
C LEU A 119 11.34 -15.88 -12.66
N ARG A 120 12.63 -15.61 -12.40
CA ARG A 120 13.69 -15.68 -13.42
C ARG A 120 13.87 -17.08 -14.00
N THR A 121 13.61 -18.12 -13.22
CA THR A 121 13.73 -19.51 -13.67
C THR A 121 12.48 -20.02 -14.39
N VAL A 122 11.39 -19.25 -14.35
CA VAL A 122 10.09 -19.62 -14.94
C VAL A 122 9.89 -18.95 -16.28
N SER A 123 9.97 -17.61 -16.32
CA SER A 123 9.68 -16.84 -17.53
C SER A 123 10.24 -15.43 -17.46
N GLU A 124 10.93 -15.01 -18.52
CA GLU A 124 11.36 -13.61 -18.70
C GLU A 124 10.18 -12.65 -18.78
N MET A 125 9.04 -13.08 -19.34
CA MET A 125 7.83 -12.25 -19.41
C MET A 125 7.26 -11.95 -18.03
N ALA A 126 7.31 -12.90 -17.10
CA ALA A 126 6.88 -12.67 -15.72
C ALA A 126 7.79 -11.66 -15.00
N VAL A 127 9.10 -11.71 -15.28
CA VAL A 127 10.08 -10.75 -14.76
C VAL A 127 9.79 -9.33 -15.27
N VAL A 128 9.59 -9.18 -16.58
CA VAL A 128 9.24 -7.88 -17.19
C VAL A 128 7.91 -7.38 -16.65
N GLY A 129 6.91 -8.26 -16.49
CA GLY A 129 5.61 -7.93 -15.91
C GLY A 129 5.73 -7.38 -14.48
N LEU A 130 6.52 -8.02 -13.62
CA LEU A 130 6.76 -7.56 -12.25
C LEU A 130 7.46 -6.19 -12.21
N LEU A 131 8.46 -5.97 -13.08
CA LEU A 131 9.15 -4.68 -13.16
C LEU A 131 8.25 -3.57 -13.66
N LEU A 132 7.43 -3.83 -14.68
CA LEU A 132 6.42 -2.88 -15.18
C LEU A 132 5.41 -2.52 -14.08
N TYR A 133 4.94 -3.52 -13.33
CA TYR A 133 4.09 -3.29 -12.17
C TYR A 133 4.73 -2.32 -11.17
N ILE A 134 5.97 -2.57 -10.75
CA ILE A 134 6.67 -1.71 -9.78
C ILE A 134 6.76 -0.27 -10.29
N VAL A 135 7.17 -0.07 -11.55
CA VAL A 135 7.29 1.28 -12.13
C VAL A 135 5.93 1.97 -12.18
N ILE A 136 4.90 1.30 -12.70
CA ILE A 136 3.55 1.87 -12.82
C ILE A 136 2.99 2.21 -11.43
N THR A 137 3.14 1.32 -10.46
CA THR A 137 2.64 1.53 -9.10
C THR A 137 3.37 2.65 -8.38
N VAL A 138 4.70 2.75 -8.50
CA VAL A 138 5.46 3.87 -7.94
C VAL A 138 5.03 5.19 -8.57
N LEU A 139 4.88 5.24 -9.90
CA LEU A 139 4.38 6.44 -10.58
C LEU A 139 2.95 6.79 -10.16
N ALA A 140 2.06 5.81 -10.00
CA ALA A 140 0.69 6.03 -9.57
C ALA A 140 0.60 6.58 -8.13
N VAL A 141 1.48 6.12 -7.23
CA VAL A 141 1.54 6.62 -5.84
C VAL A 141 2.15 8.02 -5.78
N LEU A 142 3.16 8.31 -6.60
CA LEU A 142 3.82 9.62 -6.62
C LEU A 142 3.02 10.70 -7.36
N ASN A 143 2.09 10.31 -8.23
CA ASN A 143 1.32 11.23 -9.09
C ASN A 143 -0.10 11.52 -8.57
N VAL A 144 -0.30 11.44 -7.24
CA VAL A 144 -1.56 11.84 -6.58
C VAL A 144 -1.46 13.24 -5.97
#